data_AF-A0A966WXU8-F1
#
_entry.id   AF-A0A966WXU8-F1
#
_cell.length_a   1.000
_cell.length_b   1.000
_cell.length_c   1.000
_cell.angle_alpha   90.00
_cell.angle_beta   90.00
_cell.angle_gamma   90.00
#
_symmetry.space_group_name_H-M   'P 1'
#
loop_
_entity.id
_entity.type
_entity.pdbx_description
1 polymer ?
#
loop_
_entity_poly.entity_id
_entity_poly.type
_entity_poly.pdbx_seq_one_letter_code
_entity_poly.pdbx_strand_id
1 'polypeptide(L)'
;MAKVGVLLLNLGGPERIQDVGPFLYNLFADPEIIRLPNPALQKPLAWLISTLRAGKSQAAYESIGGGSPLRRITEQQARELQSSLRQRGIEATSYVAMRYWHPFT
;
A
#
# COMPACT_ATOMS: atom_id res chain seq x y z
N MET A 1 8.49 0.32 -31.80
CA MET A 1 8.92 -0.55 -30.68
C MET A 1 7.70 -0.85 -29.83
N ALA A 2 7.66 -1.99 -29.13
CA ALA A 2 6.54 -2.28 -28.23
C ALA A 2 6.63 -1.37 -26.99
N LYS A 3 5.51 -0.77 -26.59
CA LYS A 3 5.39 0.00 -25.35
C LYS A 3 5.46 -0.94 -24.16
N VAL A 4 6.23 -0.59 -23.13
CA VAL A 4 6.39 -1.40 -21.91
C VAL A 4 5.70 -0.69 -20.74
N GLY A 5 4.80 -1.38 -20.06
CA GLY A 5 4.26 -0.96 -18.78
C GLY A 5 5.02 -1.62 -17.63
N VAL A 6 5.44 -0.83 -16.63
CA VAL A 6 6.09 -1.33 -15.41
C VAL A 6 5.22 -0.98 -14.21
N LEU A 7 4.64 -1.98 -13.55
CA LEU A 7 3.81 -1.77 -12.36
C LEU A 7 4.60 -2.10 -11.10
N LEU A 8 4.86 -1.09 -10.27
CA LEU A 8 5.47 -1.27 -8.96
C LEU A 8 4.36 -1.63 -7.96
N LEU A 9 4.43 -2.85 -7.44
CA LEU A 9 3.49 -3.40 -6.47
C LEU A 9 4.07 -3.31 -5.06
N ASN A 10 3.27 -2.81 -4.11
CA ASN A 10 3.60 -2.88 -2.70
C ASN A 10 2.32 -2.96 -1.85
N LEU A 11 2.45 -3.12 -0.54
CA LEU A 11 1.29 -3.13 0.37
C LEU A 11 0.61 -1.76 0.46
N GLY A 12 1.38 -0.68 0.28
CA GLY A 12 0.94 0.67 0.58
C GLY A 12 1.11 1.04 2.05
N GLY A 13 0.71 2.25 2.39
CA GLY A 13 0.74 2.74 3.76
C GLY A 13 -0.03 4.04 3.92
N PRO A 14 -0.62 4.29 5.09
CA PRO A 14 -1.42 5.48 5.36
C PRO A 14 -0.57 6.73 5.30
N GLU A 15 -1.01 7.77 4.57
CA GLU A 15 -0.26 9.03 4.46
C GLU A 15 -0.53 9.97 5.65
N ARG A 16 -1.64 9.75 6.37
CA ARG A 16 -2.07 10.54 7.51
C ARG A 16 -2.49 9.63 8.67
N ILE A 17 -2.43 10.13 9.89
CA ILE A 17 -2.83 9.38 11.10
C ILE A 17 -4.27 8.87 11.06
N GLN A 18 -5.19 9.67 10.51
CA GLN A 18 -6.60 9.29 10.35
C GLN A 18 -6.80 8.10 9.39
N ASP A 19 -5.84 7.84 8.51
CA ASP A 19 -5.91 6.79 7.50
C ASP A 19 -5.46 5.42 8.03
N VAL A 20 -4.82 5.39 9.21
CA VAL A 20 -4.25 4.17 9.81
C VAL A 20 -5.31 3.11 10.06
N GLY A 21 -6.47 3.49 10.62
CA GLY A 21 -7.56 2.57 10.88
C GLY A 21 -8.09 1.90 9.60
N PRO A 22 -8.51 2.70 8.59
CA PRO A 22 -8.92 2.18 7.29
C PRO A 22 -7.86 1.30 6.59
N PHE A 23 -6.58 1.69 6.64
CA PHE A 23 -5.48 0.87 6.10
C PHE A 23 -5.39 -0.50 6.79
N LEU A 24 -5.42 -0.54 8.13
CA LEU A 24 -5.37 -1.78 8.89
C LEU A 24 -6.59 -2.66 8.61
N TYR A 25 -7.77 -2.06 8.44
CA TYR A 25 -8.97 -2.80 8.06
C TYR A 25 -8.78 -3.49 6.71
N ASN A 26 -8.30 -2.77 5.68
CA ASN A 26 -8.03 -3.35 4.36
C ASN A 26 -6.99 -4.49 4.43
N LEU A 27 -5.93 -4.31 5.22
CA LEU A 27 -4.89 -5.31 5.42
C LEU A 27 -5.43 -6.61 6.04
N PHE A 28 -6.23 -6.51 7.11
CA PHE A 28 -6.76 -7.69 7.81
C PHE A 28 -8.02 -8.28 7.16
N ALA A 29 -8.70 -7.52 6.30
CA ALA A 29 -9.81 -8.02 5.49
C ALA A 29 -9.34 -8.95 4.36
N ASP A 30 -8.05 -8.99 4.05
CA ASP A 30 -7.49 -9.85 3.02
C ASP A 30 -7.35 -11.30 3.52
N PRO A 31 -8.04 -12.28 2.91
CA PRO A 31 -7.90 -13.69 3.28
C PRO A 31 -6.49 -14.24 3.02
N GLU A 32 -5.70 -13.62 2.16
CA GLU A 32 -4.30 -14.02 1.93
C GLU A 32 -3.38 -13.60 3.09
N ILE A 33 -3.78 -12.62 3.90
CA ILE A 33 -3.05 -12.19 5.10
C ILE A 33 -3.45 -13.00 6.33
N ILE A 34 -4.76 -13.17 6.55
CA ILE A 34 -5.30 -14.05 7.60
C ILE A 34 -6.28 -15.02 6.95
N ARG A 35 -5.85 -16.27 6.79
CA ARG A 35 -6.69 -17.33 6.25
C ARG A 35 -7.61 -17.89 7.33
N LEU A 36 -8.92 -17.64 7.18
CA LEU A 36 -9.94 -18.22 8.05
C LEU A 36 -10.65 -19.40 7.38
N PRO A 37 -11.09 -20.42 8.14
CA PRO A 37 -11.90 -21.51 7.61
C PRO A 37 -13.25 -21.05 7.06
N ASN A 38 -13.83 -19.99 7.64
CA ASN A 38 -15.08 -19.39 7.20
C ASN A 38 -14.86 -17.96 6.70
N PRO A 39 -14.94 -17.70 5.38
CA PRO A 39 -14.76 -16.36 4.80
C PRO A 39 -15.74 -15.31 5.33
N ALA A 40 -16.92 -15.70 5.82
CA ALA A 40 -17.89 -14.76 6.39
C ALA A 40 -17.37 -14.08 7.67
N LEU A 41 -16.43 -14.70 8.39
CA LEU A 41 -15.83 -14.15 9.61
C LEU A 41 -14.69 -13.16 9.32
N GLN A 42 -14.24 -13.04 8.07
CA GLN A 42 -13.09 -12.20 7.72
C GLN A 42 -13.33 -10.72 8.05
N LYS A 43 -14.45 -10.14 7.61
CA LYS A 43 -14.75 -8.72 7.83
C LYS A 43 -14.97 -8.38 9.31
N PRO A 44 -15.76 -9.15 10.09
CA PRO A 44 -15.87 -8.94 11.54
C PRO A 44 -14.52 -9.01 12.25
N LEU A 45 -13.68 -9.99 11.89
CA LEU A 45 -12.34 -10.13 12.47
C LEU A 45 -11.45 -8.94 12.11
N ALA A 46 -11.45 -8.53 10.84
CA ALA A 46 -10.70 -7.38 10.36
C ALA A 46 -11.10 -6.09 11.09
N TRP A 47 -12.40 -5.86 11.28
CA TRP A 47 -12.91 -4.73 12.05
C TRP A 47 -12.45 -4.78 13.51
N LEU A 48 -12.53 -5.93 14.17
CA LEU A 48 -12.09 -6.10 15.55
C LEU A 48 -10.59 -5.82 15.70
N ILE A 49 -9.76 -6.47 14.87
CA ILE A 49 -8.30 -6.32 14.94
C ILE A 49 -7.90 -4.88 14.62
N SER A 50 -8.44 -4.28 13.55
CA SER A 50 -8.12 -2.91 13.16
C SER A 50 -8.50 -1.90 14.24
N THR A 51 -9.69 -2.04 14.86
CA THR A 51 -10.13 -1.16 15.95
C THR A 51 -9.23 -1.28 17.17
N LEU A 52 -8.89 -2.50 17.59
CA LEU A 52 -8.01 -2.73 18.75
C LEU A 52 -6.57 -2.23 18.51
N ARG A 53 -6.07 -2.32 17.27
CA ARG A 53 -4.70 -1.94 16.94
C ARG A 53 -4.53 -0.49 16.51
N ALA A 54 -5.61 0.19 16.11
CA ALA A 54 -5.55 1.53 15.53
C ALA A 54 -4.75 2.51 16.40
N GLY A 55 -5.06 2.63 17.70
CA GLY A 55 -4.39 3.59 18.59
C GLY A 55 -2.88 3.34 18.71
N LYS A 56 -2.47 2.07 18.86
CA LYS A 56 -1.04 1.71 18.92
C LYS A 56 -0.32 2.00 17.60
N SER A 57 -0.97 1.68 16.47
CA SER A 57 -0.40 1.95 15.15
C SER A 57 -0.34 3.44 14.83
N GLN A 58 -1.33 4.22 15.24
CA GLN A 58 -1.34 5.67 15.10
C GLN A 58 -0.16 6.30 15.84
N ALA A 59 0.05 5.95 17.11
CA ALA A 59 1.20 6.43 17.88
C ALA A 59 2.55 6.06 17.22
N ALA A 60 2.64 4.87 16.61
CA ALA A 60 3.83 4.48 15.86
C ALA A 60 4.03 5.37 14.61
N TYR A 61 2.98 5.65 13.84
CA TYR A 61 3.07 6.58 12.70
C TYR A 61 3.36 8.02 13.14
N GLU A 62 2.83 8.47 14.28
CA GLU A 62 3.13 9.79 14.84
C GLU A 62 4.62 9.92 15.17
N SER A 63 5.22 8.88 15.76
CA SER A 63 6.65 8.88 16.11
C SER A 63 7.60 9.03 14.91
N ILE A 64 7.12 8.74 13.69
CA ILE A 64 7.90 8.87 12.45
C ILE A 64 7.46 10.07 11.60
N GLY A 65 6.64 10.98 12.14
CA GLY A 65 6.24 12.21 11.45
C GLY A 65 4.81 12.23 10.90
N GLY A 66 3.93 11.32 11.35
CA GLY A 66 2.49 11.42 11.11
C GLY A 66 1.93 10.60 9.95
N GLY A 67 2.76 9.78 9.28
CA GLY A 67 2.35 8.99 8.13
C GLY A 67 3.49 8.19 7.50
N SER A 68 3.14 7.29 6.59
CA SER A 68 4.09 6.48 5.84
C SER A 68 4.68 7.26 4.66
N PRO A 69 6.01 7.36 4.52
CA PRO A 69 6.63 7.96 3.34
C PRO A 69 6.63 7.02 2.12
N LEU A 70 6.10 5.79 2.26
CA LEU A 70 6.25 4.71 1.29
C LEU A 70 5.75 5.10 -0.10
N ARG A 71 4.55 5.68 -0.23
CA ARG A 71 3.98 6.03 -1.54
C ARG A 71 4.86 7.06 -2.25
N ARG A 72 5.22 8.15 -1.57
CA ARG A 72 6.08 9.21 -2.11
C ARG A 72 7.43 8.67 -2.60
N ILE A 73 8.06 7.79 -1.82
CA ILE A 73 9.34 7.17 -2.18
C ILE A 73 9.16 6.24 -3.39
N THR A 74 8.11 5.41 -3.40
CA THR A 74 7.83 4.47 -4.50
C THR A 74 7.54 5.22 -5.80
N GLU A 75 6.81 6.33 -5.75
CA GLU A 75 6.57 7.17 -6.92
C GLU A 75 7.84 7.84 -7.44
N GLN A 76 8.73 8.26 -6.55
CA GLN A 76 10.05 8.76 -6.95
C GLN A 76 10.85 7.66 -7.65
N GLN A 77 10.92 6.47 -7.07
CA GLN A 77 11.57 5.31 -7.68
C GLN A 77 10.96 4.95 -9.05
N ALA A 78 9.63 5.00 -9.18
CA ALA A 78 8.93 4.74 -10.44
C ALA A 78 9.33 5.74 -11.54
N ARG A 79 9.46 7.03 -11.20
CA ARG A 79 9.93 8.08 -12.12
C ARG A 79 11.37 7.85 -12.54
N GLU A 80 12.27 7.58 -11.59
CA GLU A 80 13.69 7.32 -11.90
C GLU A 80 13.87 6.06 -12.76
N LEU A 81 13.12 5.00 -12.45
CA LEU A 81 13.11 3.77 -13.24
C LEU A 81 12.62 4.03 -14.67
N GLN A 82 11.54 4.79 -14.84
CA GLN A 82 11.03 5.15 -16.16
C GLN A 82 12.08 5.90 -16.98
N SER A 83 12.72 6.90 -16.37
CA SER A 83 13.79 7.69 -17.01
C SER A 83 14.97 6.81 -17.42
N SER A 84 15.42 5.92 -16.53
CA SER A 84 16.51 4.98 -16.80
C SER A 84 16.19 4.03 -17.96
N LEU A 85 14.98 3.48 -18.02
CA LEU A 85 14.54 2.61 -19.12
C LEU A 85 14.50 3.36 -20.45
N ARG A 86 14.00 4.60 -20.45
CA ARG A 86 13.95 5.45 -21.66
C ARG A 86 15.33 5.83 -22.17
N GLN A 87 16.28 6.12 -21.28
CA GLN A 87 17.69 6.35 -21.65
C GLN A 87 18.32 5.13 -22.33
N ARG A 88 17.83 3.92 -22.03
CA ARG A 88 18.26 2.67 -22.67
C ARG A 88 17.48 2.34 -23.96
N GLY A 89 16.69 3.27 -24.47
CA GLY A 89 15.90 3.10 -25.71
C GLY A 89 14.61 2.30 -25.52
N ILE A 90 14.17 2.04 -24.28
CA ILE A 90 12.92 1.32 -23.99
C ILE A 90 11.80 2.34 -23.81
N GLU A 91 10.75 2.26 -24.64
CA GLU A 91 9.54 3.08 -24.50
C GLU A 91 8.70 2.60 -23.30
N ALA A 92 9.15 2.93 -22.09
CA ALA A 92 8.54 2.50 -20.84
C ALA A 92 7.66 3.58 -20.20
N THR A 93 6.60 3.13 -19.52
CA THR A 93 5.78 3.91 -18.59
C THR A 93 5.67 3.15 -17.27
N SER A 94 6.02 3.82 -16.17
CA SER A 94 5.94 3.23 -14.82
C SER A 94 4.65 3.64 -14.12
N TYR A 95 4.09 2.73 -13.35
CA TYR A 95 2.90 2.89 -12.54
C TYR A 95 3.17 2.39 -11.12
N VAL A 96 2.41 2.90 -10.16
CA VAL A 96 2.45 2.45 -8.76
C VAL A 96 1.07 1.94 -8.39
N ALA A 97 1.02 0.77 -7.75
CA ALA A 97 -0.21 0.26 -7.18
C ALA A 97 0.06 -0.42 -5.84
N MET A 98 -0.86 -0.19 -4.91
CA MET A 98 -0.75 -0.50 -3.51
C MET A 98 -1.91 -1.40 -3.10
N ARG A 99 -1.63 -2.51 -2.42
CA ARG A 99 -2.66 -3.52 -2.16
C ARG A 99 -3.71 -3.05 -1.14
N TYR A 100 -3.28 -2.35 -0.08
CA TYR A 100 -4.12 -1.99 1.07
C TYR A 100 -4.31 -0.49 1.26
N TRP A 101 -3.70 0.32 0.40
CA TRP A 101 -3.86 1.77 0.38
C TRP A 101 -3.88 2.32 -1.05
N HIS A 102 -4.17 3.60 -1.22
CA HIS A 102 -4.20 4.23 -2.54
C HIS A 102 -2.79 4.51 -3.11
N PRO A 103 -2.61 4.52 -4.46
CA PRO A 103 -3.55 4.04 -5.48
C PRO A 103 -3.67 2.52 -5.46
N PHE A 104 -4.89 1.99 -5.47
CA PHE A 104 -5.11 0.55 -5.35
C PHE A 104 -4.66 -0.23 -6.59
N THR A 105 -4.25 -1.49 -6.38
CA THR A 105 -4.10 -2.52 -7.44
C THR A 105 -5.43 -2.99 -7.97
#